data_AF-A0A8S9LQD3-F1
#
_entry.id   AF-A0A8S9LQD3-F1
#
_cell.length_a   1.000
_cell.length_b   1.000
_cell.length_c   1.000
_cell.angle_alpha   90.00
_cell.angle_beta   90.00
_cell.angle_gamma   90.00
#
_symmetry.space_group_name_H-M   'P 1'
#
loop_
_entity.id
_entity.type
_entity.pdbx_description
1 polymer ?
#
loop_
_entity_poly.entity_id
_entity_poly.type
_entity_poly.pdbx_seq_one_letter_code
_entity_poly.pdbx_strand_id
1 'polypeptide(L)'
;MEAGEVVWNRGLLKRVGICHGISGNTYVFLSLYRLTGKPEYLYRAKAFASFLLDKSEKLISEGKMQGGDRPFSLFEGIGGMAYMFLDMNEPTQALFPGYEL
;
A
#
# COMPACT_ATOMS: atom_id res chain seq x y z
N MET A 1 17.86 0.07 3.33
CA MET A 1 17.01 -1.14 3.39
C MET A 1 16.33 -1.31 4.75
N GLU A 2 16.95 -0.89 5.86
CA GLU A 2 16.39 -1.00 7.22
C GLU A 2 14.98 -0.40 7.39
N ALA A 3 14.68 0.74 6.75
CA ALA A 3 13.33 1.32 6.75
C ALA A 3 12.27 0.36 6.16
N GLY A 4 12.64 -0.42 5.15
CA GLY A 4 11.77 -1.45 4.58
C GLY A 4 11.45 -2.57 5.57
N GLU A 5 12.39 -2.95 6.44
CA GLU A 5 12.13 -3.91 7.52
C GLU A 5 11.18 -3.34 8.58
N VAL A 6 11.30 -2.05 8.90
CA VAL A 6 10.35 -1.40 9.81
C VAL A 6 8.94 -1.44 9.22
N VAL A 7 8.80 -1.10 7.94
CA VAL A 7 7.50 -1.14 7.24
C VAL A 7 6.99 -2.58 7.13
N TRP A 8 7.86 -3.57 6.92
CA TRP A 8 7.45 -4.98 6.91
C TRP A 8 6.87 -5.44 8.25
N ASN A 9 7.54 -5.11 9.35
CA ASN A 9 7.13 -5.57 10.67
C ASN A 9 5.98 -4.74 11.28
N ARG A 10 5.77 -3.50 10.84
CA ARG A 10 4.86 -2.54 11.50
C ARG A 10 3.96 -1.75 10.56
N GLY A 11 4.05 -1.97 9.25
CA GLY A 11 3.37 -1.18 8.21
C GLY A 11 1.96 -1.63 7.86
N LEU A 12 1.47 -2.75 8.41
CA LEU A 12 0.05 -3.11 8.33
C LEU A 12 -0.78 -2.25 9.30
N LEU A 13 -0.97 -0.99 8.92
CA LEU A 13 -1.70 0.00 9.69
C LEU A 13 -3.21 -0.29 9.70
N LYS A 14 -3.92 0.20 10.73
CA LYS A 14 -5.39 0.16 10.77
C LYS A 14 -6.02 1.27 9.92
N ARG A 15 -5.48 1.53 8.72
CA ARG A 15 -5.92 2.60 7.79
C ARG A 15 -5.67 2.18 6.35
N VAL A 16 -6.62 2.51 5.45
CA VAL A 16 -6.57 2.03 4.05
C VAL A 16 -5.65 2.87 3.16
N GLY A 17 -5.69 4.20 3.27
CA GLY A 17 -5.21 5.12 2.24
C GLY A 17 -3.69 5.19 1.97
N ILE A 18 -3.33 6.12 1.09
CA ILE A 18 -1.96 6.34 0.60
C ILE A 18 -1.11 7.17 1.57
N CYS A 19 -1.68 8.21 2.19
CA CYS A 19 -0.90 9.16 3.00
C CYS A 19 -0.30 8.52 4.26
N HIS A 20 -1.05 7.64 4.93
CA HIS A 20 -0.66 7.02 6.19
C HIS A 20 -1.47 5.72 6.43
N GLY A 21 -1.56 4.90 5.38
CA GLY A 21 -2.26 3.62 5.39
C GLY A 21 -1.49 2.53 4.64
N ILE A 22 -2.11 1.36 4.53
CA ILE A 22 -1.46 0.19 3.94
C ILE A 22 -1.15 0.42 2.46
N SER A 23 -2.03 1.08 1.70
CA SER A 23 -1.79 1.34 0.27
C SER A 23 -0.53 2.15 0.03
N GLY A 24 -0.26 3.17 0.86
CA GLY A 24 0.98 3.95 0.80
C GLY A 24 2.21 3.13 1.16
N ASN A 25 2.11 2.34 2.23
CA ASN A 25 3.21 1.48 2.67
C ASN A 25 3.58 0.41 1.65
N THR A 26 2.65 -0.04 0.80
CA THR A 26 2.95 -0.96 -0.31
C THR A 26 4.03 -0.39 -1.23
N TYR A 27 4.01 0.92 -1.50
CA TYR A 27 4.97 1.57 -2.39
C TYR A 27 6.40 1.47 -1.88
N VAL A 28 6.64 1.40 -0.57
CA VAL A 28 7.99 1.17 -0.02
C VAL A 28 8.62 -0.10 -0.61
N PHE A 29 7.84 -1.16 -0.75
CA PHE A 29 8.31 -2.41 -1.32
C PHE A 29 8.40 -2.36 -2.85
N LEU A 30 7.52 -1.62 -3.52
CA LEU A 30 7.61 -1.38 -4.96
C LEU A 30 8.88 -0.60 -5.31
N SER A 31 9.20 0.48 -4.57
CA SER A 31 10.44 1.24 -4.74
C SER A 31 11.68 0.38 -4.50
N LEU A 32 11.68 -0.45 -3.44
CA LEU A 32 12.78 -1.37 -3.16
C LEU A 32 12.93 -2.45 -4.25
N TYR A 33 11.82 -2.95 -4.78
CA TYR A 33 11.84 -3.89 -5.90
C TYR A 33 12.42 -3.24 -7.16
N ARG A 34 11.95 -2.03 -7.52
CA ARG A 34 12.45 -1.25 -8.66
C ARG A 34 13.96 -0.97 -8.55
N LEU A 35 14.43 -0.62 -7.34
CA LEU A 35 15.84 -0.32 -7.10
C LEU A 35 16.74 -1.57 -7.17
N THR A 36 16.28 -2.71 -6.66
CA THR A 36 17.16 -3.86 -6.39
C THR A 36 16.92 -5.06 -7.30
N GLY A 37 15.77 -5.14 -7.96
CA GLY A 37 15.31 -6.31 -8.72
C GLY A 37 15.03 -7.55 -7.86
N LYS A 38 15.12 -7.46 -6.53
CA LYS A 38 14.96 -8.63 -5.64
C LYS A 38 13.48 -9.02 -5.50
N PRO A 39 13.10 -10.27 -5.82
CA PRO A 39 11.70 -10.70 -5.79
C PRO A 39 11.08 -10.70 -4.38
N GLU A 40 11.89 -10.70 -3.32
CA GLU A 40 11.42 -10.60 -1.93
C GLU A 40 10.61 -9.33 -1.69
N TYR A 41 10.99 -8.20 -2.30
CA TYR A 41 10.26 -6.95 -2.13
C TYR A 41 8.95 -6.95 -2.92
N LEU A 42 8.94 -7.51 -4.12
CA LEU A 42 7.70 -7.70 -4.87
C LEU A 42 6.71 -8.60 -4.11
N TYR A 43 7.22 -9.65 -3.46
CA TYR A 43 6.41 -10.50 -2.58
C TYR A 43 5.79 -9.71 -1.41
N ARG A 44 6.56 -8.84 -0.75
CA ARG A 44 6.06 -7.99 0.35
C ARG A 44 5.01 -6.98 -0.13
N ALA A 45 5.23 -6.35 -1.29
CA ALA A 45 4.23 -5.49 -1.92
C ALA A 45 2.92 -6.25 -2.17
N LYS A 46 3.03 -7.44 -2.77
CA LYS A 46 1.89 -8.34 -3.01
C LYS A 46 1.19 -8.72 -1.71
N ALA A 47 1.91 -9.04 -0.64
CA ALA A 47 1.32 -9.40 0.64
C ALA A 47 0.47 -8.26 1.22
N PHE A 48 0.93 -7.01 1.14
CA PHE A 48 0.16 -5.84 1.58
C PHE A 48 -1.08 -5.61 0.71
N ALA A 49 -0.93 -5.72 -0.61
CA ALA A 49 -2.05 -5.62 -1.54
C ALA A 49 -3.11 -6.73 -1.32
N SER A 50 -2.67 -7.98 -1.14
CA SER A 50 -3.55 -9.11 -0.85
C SER A 50 -4.26 -8.96 0.49
N PHE A 51 -3.59 -8.45 1.53
CA PHE A 51 -4.25 -8.15 2.80
C PHE A 51 -5.39 -7.13 2.61
N LEU A 52 -5.17 -6.06 1.85
CA LEU A 52 -6.21 -5.09 1.55
C LEU A 52 -7.36 -5.71 0.76
N LEU A 53 -7.07 -6.50 -0.27
CA LEU A 53 -8.11 -7.14 -1.09
C LEU A 53 -8.99 -8.09 -0.27
N ASP A 54 -8.38 -8.87 0.63
CA ASP A 54 -9.08 -9.90 1.41
C ASP A 54 -9.78 -9.34 2.66
N LYS A 55 -9.22 -8.30 3.31
CA LYS A 55 -9.67 -7.87 4.65
C LYS A 55 -10.25 -6.47 4.72
N SER A 56 -9.89 -5.55 3.82
CA SER A 56 -10.18 -4.12 4.02
C SER A 56 -11.68 -3.82 4.15
N GLU A 57 -12.51 -4.35 3.25
CA GLU A 57 -13.97 -4.11 3.25
C GLU A 57 -14.60 -4.49 4.59
N LYS A 58 -14.31 -5.70 5.07
CA LYS A 58 -14.80 -6.20 6.36
C LYS A 58 -14.26 -5.39 7.54
N LEU A 59 -12.96 -5.07 7.54
CA LEU A 59 -12.36 -4.32 8.65
C LEU A 59 -12.85 -2.88 8.71
N ILE A 60 -13.14 -2.26 7.57
CA ILE A 60 -13.70 -0.91 7.49
C ILE A 60 -15.15 -0.91 7.98
N SER A 61 -15.98 -1.86 7.52
CA SER A 61 -17.39 -1.93 7.94
C SER A 61 -17.56 -2.25 9.44
N GLU A 62 -16.63 -3.00 10.02
CA GLU A 62 -16.57 -3.27 11.47
C GLU A 62 -15.90 -2.15 12.30
N GLY A 63 -15.44 -1.06 11.67
CA GLY A 63 -14.76 0.05 12.35
C GLY A 63 -13.37 -0.30 12.92
N LYS A 64 -12.78 -1.44 12.51
CA LYS A 64 -11.45 -1.91 12.94
C LYS A 64 -10.31 -1.32 12.09
N MET A 65 -10.64 -0.80 10.91
CA MET A 65 -9.75 -0.07 10.00
C MET A 65 -10.41 1.24 9.58
N GLN A 66 -9.67 2.35 9.63
CA GLN A 66 -10.18 3.64 9.17
C GLN A 66 -10.16 3.71 7.64
N GLY A 67 -11.33 3.99 7.04
CA GLY A 67 -11.52 4.16 5.60
C GLY A 67 -11.12 5.54 5.05
N GLY A 68 -10.61 6.44 5.89
CA GLY A 68 -10.32 7.83 5.57
C GLY A 68 -11.46 8.79 5.92
N ASP A 69 -11.16 10.04 6.25
CA ASP A 69 -12.17 11.06 6.55
C ASP A 69 -12.94 11.46 5.28
N ARG A 70 -12.27 11.36 4.12
CA ARG A 70 -12.87 11.37 2.79
C ARG A 70 -12.73 9.97 2.16
N PRO A 71 -13.71 9.06 2.34
CA PRO A 71 -13.54 7.64 2.08
C PRO A 71 -13.21 7.25 0.64
N PHE A 72 -13.50 8.12 -0.33
CA PHE A 72 -13.25 7.88 -1.75
C PHE A 72 -12.08 8.71 -2.32
N SER A 73 -11.39 9.47 -1.48
CA SER A 73 -10.27 10.32 -1.92
C SER A 73 -9.02 9.50 -2.26
N LEU A 74 -8.10 10.12 -3.02
CA LEU A 74 -6.82 9.52 -3.40
C LEU A 74 -5.90 9.27 -2.20
N PHE A 75 -5.75 10.24 -1.30
CA PHE A 75 -4.73 10.17 -0.24
C PHE A 75 -5.22 9.50 1.05
N GLU A 76 -6.52 9.50 1.34
CA GLU A 76 -7.04 8.93 2.60
C GLU A 76 -7.87 7.67 2.38
N GLY A 77 -8.56 7.60 1.25
CA GLY A 77 -9.64 6.64 1.01
C GLY A 77 -9.27 5.49 0.08
N ILE A 78 -10.31 4.78 -0.37
CA ILE A 78 -10.20 3.64 -1.29
C ILE A 78 -9.78 4.06 -2.70
N GLY A 79 -9.84 5.35 -3.05
CA GLY A 79 -9.28 5.86 -4.31
C GLY A 79 -7.78 5.59 -4.40
N GLY A 80 -7.05 5.76 -3.30
CA GLY A 80 -5.64 5.42 -3.20
C GLY A 80 -5.36 3.91 -3.23
N MET A 81 -6.25 3.11 -2.65
CA MET A 81 -6.17 1.66 -2.72
C MET A 81 -6.35 1.14 -4.15
N ALA A 82 -7.33 1.67 -4.88
CA ALA A 82 -7.54 1.35 -6.29
C ALA A 82 -6.33 1.77 -7.13
N TYR A 83 -5.78 2.98 -6.90
CA TYR A 83 -4.58 3.45 -7.60
C TYR A 83 -3.39 2.49 -7.39
N MET A 84 -3.11 2.11 -6.13
CA MET A 84 -2.06 1.15 -5.81
C MET A 84 -2.28 -0.21 -6.48
N PHE A 85 -3.51 -0.72 -6.52
CA PHE A 85 -3.81 -1.98 -7.22
C PHE A 85 -3.57 -1.91 -8.73
N LEU A 86 -3.83 -0.77 -9.36
CA LEU A 86 -3.53 -0.59 -10.78
C LEU A 86 -2.02 -0.61 -11.01
N ASP A 87 -1.25 0.10 -10.20
CA ASP A 87 0.21 0.12 -10.26
C ASP A 87 0.86 -1.26 -10.04
N MET A 88 0.22 -2.15 -9.28
CA MET A 88 0.68 -3.53 -9.10
C MET A 88 0.67 -4.37 -10.40
N ASN A 89 0.01 -3.93 -11.48
CA ASN A 89 0.07 -4.62 -12.78
C ASN A 89 1.44 -4.49 -13.46
N GLU A 90 2.11 -3.33 -13.30
CA GLU A 90 3.46 -3.09 -13.81
C GLU A 90 4.38 -2.61 -12.67
N PRO A 91 4.79 -3.50 -11.75
CA PRO A 91 5.52 -3.11 -10.53
C PRO A 91 6.85 -2.40 -10.78
N THR A 92 7.44 -2.57 -11.96
CA THR A 92 8.67 -1.87 -12.38
C THR A 92 8.44 -0.41 -12.74
N GLN A 93 7.19 -0.03 -13.05
CA GLN A 93 6.76 1.33 -13.40
C GLN A 93 5.96 2.02 -12.27
N ALA A 94 5.59 1.28 -11.22
CA ALA A 94 4.82 1.83 -10.12
C ALA A 94 5.54 2.99 -9.41
N LEU A 95 4.82 4.10 -9.23
CA LEU A 95 5.35 5.35 -8.65
C LEU A 95 4.35 5.89 -7.62
N PHE A 96 4.83 6.16 -6.41
CA PHE A 96 4.00 6.76 -5.36
C PHE A 96 3.41 8.08 -5.88
N PRO A 97 2.07 8.23 -5.88
CA PRO A 97 1.42 9.37 -6.52
C PRO A 97 1.79 10.68 -5.84
N GLY A 98 2.37 11.60 -6.62
CA GLY A 98 2.79 12.93 -6.14
C GLY A 98 4.08 12.94 -5.31
N TYR A 99 4.87 11.86 -5.31
CA TYR A 99 6.14 11.81 -4.57
C TYR A 99 7.31 11.27 -5.40
N GLU A 100 7.15 10.10 -6.03
CA GLU A 100 8.21 9.52 -6.87
C GLU A 100 8.11 10.04 -8.32
N LEU A 101 9.27 10.17 -8.98
CA LEU A 101 9.44 10.73 -10.33
C LEU A 101 9.94 9.68 -11.32
#